data_AF-A7B1L8-F1
#
_entry.id   AF-A7B1L8-F1
#
_cell.length_a   1.000
_cell.length_b   1.000
_cell.length_c   1.000
_cell.angle_alpha   90.00
_cell.angle_beta   90.00
_cell.angle_gamma   90.00
#
_symmetry.space_group_name_H-M   'P 1'
#
loop_
_entity.id
_entity.type
_entity.pdbx_description
1 polymer ?
#
loop_
_entity_poly.entity_id
_entity_poly.type
_entity_poly.pdbx_seq_one_letter_code
_entity_poly.pdbx_strand_id
1 'polypeptide(L)'
;MNNVKAAEIARFALSINFFSWIGLIVYITTMVSAEFHQGTIRASVVYGINRTKLFLSKLLVINVYFFILYYIVETALGLGLAWKYGFHYKGEEFLIFIGMVTLNMIAMIGMEAVAVLITVLVKNTGIVAALSCVYFFAGAITYPMVYENFQNQSVLLKAFCVMNPTTYMYNICGYRMTNGIVVGTIMYGMGACLVGIVLMHFALKRQEL
;
A
#
# COMPACT_ATOMS: atom_id res chain seq x y z
N MET A 1 -19.09 -18.02 -12.88
CA MET A 1 -18.59 -19.12 -12.02
C MET A 1 -17.08 -18.99 -12.00
N ASN A 2 -16.48 -18.57 -10.88
CA ASN A 2 -15.02 -18.34 -10.81
C ASN A 2 -14.28 -19.67 -10.98
N ASN A 3 -13.35 -19.70 -11.93
CA ASN A 3 -12.52 -20.87 -12.18
C ASN A 3 -11.58 -21.10 -11.00
N VAL A 4 -11.72 -22.26 -10.33
CA VAL A 4 -10.97 -22.58 -9.11
C VAL A 4 -9.46 -22.50 -9.33
N LYS A 5 -8.98 -22.96 -10.50
CA LYS A 5 -7.55 -22.91 -10.86
C LYS A 5 -7.05 -21.48 -11.04
N ALA A 6 -7.83 -20.61 -11.69
CA ALA A 6 -7.48 -19.20 -11.86
C ALA A 6 -7.34 -18.50 -10.50
N ALA A 7 -8.27 -18.80 -9.57
CA ALA A 7 -8.22 -18.27 -8.21
C ALA A 7 -6.99 -18.75 -7.44
N GLU A 8 -6.64 -20.04 -7.52
CA GLU A 8 -5.44 -20.57 -6.86
C GLU A 8 -4.15 -19.95 -7.39
N ILE A 9 -4.01 -19.83 -8.71
CA ILE A 9 -2.85 -19.19 -9.34
C ILE A 9 -2.77 -17.71 -8.92
N ALA A 10 -3.89 -16.99 -8.92
CA ALA A 10 -3.94 -15.60 -8.48
C ALA A 10 -3.52 -15.44 -7.01
N ARG A 11 -4.03 -16.28 -6.09
CA ARG A 11 -3.62 -16.24 -4.68
C ARG A 11 -2.13 -16.50 -4.51
N PHE A 12 -1.58 -17.43 -5.30
CA PHE A 12 -0.16 -17.75 -5.19
C PHE A 12 0.72 -16.64 -5.76
N ALA A 13 0.38 -16.09 -6.93
CA ALA A 13 1.06 -14.92 -7.50
C ALA A 13 1.05 -13.76 -6.50
N LEU A 14 -0.13 -13.45 -5.94
CA LEU A 14 -0.31 -12.34 -5.02
C LEU A 14 0.29 -12.58 -3.63
N SER A 15 0.72 -13.79 -3.28
CA SER A 15 1.30 -14.08 -1.96
C SER A 15 2.59 -13.31 -1.69
N ILE A 16 3.36 -12.98 -2.74
CA ILE A 16 4.59 -12.20 -2.62
C ILE A 16 4.33 -10.76 -2.17
N ASN A 17 3.09 -10.27 -2.31
CA ASN A 17 2.72 -8.91 -1.92
C ASN A 17 3.06 -8.62 -0.47
N PHE A 18 2.97 -9.60 0.42
CA PHE A 18 3.39 -9.41 1.80
C PHE A 18 4.80 -8.81 1.92
N PHE A 19 5.74 -9.28 1.09
CA PHE A 19 7.11 -8.75 1.03
C PHE A 19 7.19 -7.44 0.25
N SER A 20 6.45 -7.31 -0.86
CA SER A 20 6.39 -6.06 -1.64
C SER A 20 5.92 -4.87 -0.79
N TRP A 21 4.97 -5.10 0.11
CA TRP A 21 4.46 -4.10 1.04
C TRP A 21 5.52 -3.66 2.06
N ILE A 22 6.25 -4.60 2.67
CA ILE A 22 7.37 -4.28 3.57
C ILE A 22 8.48 -3.57 2.80
N GLY A 23 8.80 -4.03 1.60
CA GLY A 23 9.77 -3.41 0.71
C GLY A 23 9.41 -1.97 0.38
N LEU A 24 8.14 -1.68 0.05
CA LEU A 24 7.63 -0.34 -0.18
C LEU A 24 7.82 0.56 1.04
N ILE A 25 7.46 0.07 2.24
CA ILE A 25 7.61 0.83 3.49
C ILE A 25 9.07 1.21 3.73
N VAL A 26 9.99 0.24 3.63
CA VAL A 26 11.42 0.50 3.85
C VAL A 26 11.96 1.44 2.77
N TYR A 27 11.56 1.24 1.52
CA TYR A 27 12.00 2.06 0.40
C TYR A 27 11.52 3.51 0.51
N ILE A 28 10.23 3.75 0.80
CA ILE A 28 9.69 5.11 0.88
C ILE A 28 10.25 5.86 2.09
N THR A 29 10.36 5.18 3.24
CA THR A 29 10.88 5.79 4.47
C THR A 29 12.35 6.16 4.35
N THR A 30 13.16 5.33 3.70
CA THR A 30 14.57 5.65 3.42
C THR A 30 14.72 6.83 2.47
N MET A 31 13.96 6.86 1.37
CA MET A 31 14.00 7.97 0.40
C MET A 31 13.53 9.29 1.02
N VAL A 32 12.41 9.27 1.74
CA VAL A 32 11.88 10.48 2.42
C VAL A 32 12.82 10.95 3.52
N SER A 33 13.37 10.06 4.34
CA SER A 33 14.33 10.45 5.38
C SER A 33 15.62 11.04 4.81
N ALA A 34 16.10 10.53 3.67
CA ALA A 34 17.29 11.06 3.00
C ALA A 34 17.11 12.52 2.58
N GLU A 35 15.91 12.90 2.12
CA GLU A 35 15.58 14.30 1.78
C GLU A 35 15.70 15.25 2.98
N PHE A 36 15.34 14.77 4.17
CA PHE A 36 15.47 15.56 5.40
C PHE A 36 16.92 15.62 5.89
N HIS A 37 17.68 14.53 5.79
CA HIS A 37 19.08 14.49 6.23
C HIS A 37 20.02 15.30 5.32
N GLN A 38 19.80 15.23 4.00
CA GLN A 38 20.62 15.94 3.02
C GLN A 38 20.22 17.41 2.86
N GLY A 39 19.08 17.83 3.43
CA GLY A 39 18.62 19.22 3.36
C GLY A 39 18.21 19.68 1.96
N THR A 40 17.99 18.76 1.02
CA THR A 40 17.58 19.04 -0.37
C THR A 40 16.27 19.83 -0.43
N ILE A 41 15.34 19.57 0.50
CA ILE A 41 14.09 20.34 0.63
C ILE A 41 14.39 21.80 1.00
N ARG A 42 15.35 22.06 1.92
CA ARG A 42 15.74 23.43 2.31
C ARG A 42 16.34 24.18 1.13
N ALA A 43 17.28 23.55 0.43
CA ALA A 43 17.96 24.16 -0.71
C ALA A 43 16.99 24.63 -1.79
N SER A 44 16.03 23.79 -2.19
CA SER A 44 15.05 24.15 -3.23
C SER A 44 14.06 25.24 -2.82
N VAL A 45 13.80 25.42 -1.52
CA VAL A 45 12.93 26.48 -1.00
C VAL A 45 13.60 27.83 -1.07
N VAL A 46 14.92 27.89 -0.86
CA VAL A 46 15.71 29.12 -1.01
C VAL A 46 15.60 29.65 -2.45
N TYR A 47 15.46 28.76 -3.44
CA TYR A 47 15.19 29.11 -4.83
C TYR A 47 13.70 29.45 -5.13
N GLY A 48 12.86 29.61 -4.12
CA GLY A 48 11.47 30.04 -4.26
C GLY A 48 10.45 28.93 -4.59
N ILE A 49 10.85 27.65 -4.56
CA ILE A 49 9.95 26.54 -4.85
C ILE A 49 9.11 26.17 -3.62
N ASN A 50 7.80 25.98 -3.81
CA ASN A 50 6.90 25.55 -2.73
C ASN A 50 7.25 24.13 -2.23
N ARG A 51 7.49 24.01 -0.92
CA ARG A 51 7.85 22.76 -0.20
C ARG A 51 6.94 21.59 -0.53
N THR A 52 5.63 21.79 -0.39
CA THR A 52 4.65 20.72 -0.56
C THR A 52 4.59 20.26 -2.01
N LYS A 53 4.66 21.20 -2.97
CA LYS A 53 4.65 20.87 -4.40
C LYS A 53 5.88 20.05 -4.79
N LEU A 54 7.06 20.44 -4.30
CA LEU A 54 8.30 19.70 -4.54
C LEU A 54 8.24 18.28 -3.97
N PHE A 55 7.81 18.17 -2.71
CA PHE A 55 7.75 16.87 -2.03
C PHE A 55 6.75 15.92 -2.70
N LEU A 56 5.54 16.40 -3.05
CA LEU A 56 4.56 15.61 -3.79
C LEU A 56 5.08 15.20 -5.17
N SER A 57 5.80 16.07 -5.87
CA SER A 57 6.40 15.73 -7.17
C SER A 57 7.40 14.58 -7.06
N LYS A 58 8.24 14.57 -6.02
CA LYS A 58 9.20 13.49 -5.79
C LYS A 58 8.51 12.19 -5.44
N LEU A 59 7.53 12.23 -4.52
CA LEU A 59 6.71 11.06 -4.18
C LEU A 59 6.00 10.47 -5.41
N LEU A 60 5.47 11.32 -6.29
CA LEU A 60 4.80 10.87 -7.51
C LEU A 60 5.77 10.10 -8.43
N VAL A 61 6.98 10.63 -8.66
CA VAL A 61 7.98 9.97 -9.51
C VAL A 61 8.40 8.62 -8.92
N ILE A 62 8.66 8.57 -7.62
CA ILE A 62 9.03 7.34 -6.91
C ILE A 62 7.91 6.30 -7.03
N ASN A 63 6.66 6.71 -6.83
CA ASN A 63 5.52 5.82 -6.93
C ASN A 63 5.27 5.28 -8.33
N VAL A 64 5.38 6.14 -9.35
CA VAL A 64 5.24 5.70 -10.74
C VAL A 64 6.26 4.59 -11.06
N TYR A 65 7.51 4.77 -10.65
CA TYR A 65 8.55 3.77 -10.87
C TYR A 65 8.26 2.46 -10.11
N PHE A 66 7.94 2.57 -8.81
CA PHE A 66 7.64 1.41 -7.97
C PHE A 66 6.45 0.62 -8.52
N PHE A 67 5.35 1.29 -8.88
CA PHE A 67 4.14 0.60 -9.31
C PHE A 67 4.26 0.03 -10.73
N ILE A 68 5.04 0.63 -11.64
CA ILE A 68 5.35 -0.01 -12.92
C ILE A 68 6.07 -1.35 -12.68
N LEU A 69 7.12 -1.35 -11.85
CA LEU A 69 7.82 -2.58 -11.50
C LEU A 69 6.93 -3.59 -10.80
N TYR A 70 6.07 -3.12 -9.89
CA TYR A 70 5.08 -3.93 -9.21
C TYR A 70 4.17 -4.68 -10.19
N TYR A 71 3.58 -3.98 -11.17
CA TYR A 71 2.75 -4.62 -12.19
C TYR A 71 3.54 -5.63 -13.03
N ILE A 72 4.78 -5.31 -13.42
CA ILE A 72 5.62 -6.24 -14.18
C ILE A 72 5.87 -7.53 -13.38
N VAL A 73 6.22 -7.42 -12.11
CA VAL A 73 6.47 -8.58 -11.24
C VAL A 73 5.21 -9.41 -11.05
N GLU A 74 4.08 -8.80 -10.71
CA GLU A 74 2.82 -9.53 -10.48
C GLU A 74 2.31 -10.22 -11.75
N THR A 75 2.37 -9.54 -12.89
CA THR A 75 1.97 -10.14 -14.17
C THR A 75 2.91 -11.26 -14.61
N ALA A 76 4.22 -11.10 -14.43
CA ALA A 76 5.20 -12.16 -14.71
C ALA A 76 4.97 -13.39 -13.82
N LEU A 77 4.68 -13.19 -12.53
CA LEU A 77 4.35 -14.27 -11.60
C LEU A 77 3.03 -14.96 -11.97
N GLY A 78 1.98 -14.19 -12.26
CA GLY A 78 0.67 -14.72 -12.65
C GLY A 78 0.74 -15.56 -13.93
N LEU A 79 1.46 -15.09 -14.95
CA LEU A 79 1.66 -15.80 -16.23
C LEU A 79 2.64 -16.98 -16.09
N GLY A 80 3.73 -16.81 -15.36
CA GLY A 80 4.72 -17.86 -15.12
C GLY A 80 4.14 -19.05 -14.35
N LEU A 81 3.31 -18.79 -13.33
CA LEU A 81 2.58 -19.83 -12.61
C LEU A 81 1.53 -20.49 -13.50
N ALA A 82 0.78 -19.71 -14.29
CA ALA A 82 -0.18 -20.28 -15.22
C ALA A 82 0.49 -21.24 -16.22
N TRP A 83 1.64 -20.86 -16.77
CA TRP A 83 2.42 -21.73 -17.64
C TRP A 83 2.90 -23.00 -16.93
N LYS A 84 3.46 -22.88 -15.73
CA LYS A 84 3.93 -24.02 -14.92
C LYS A 84 2.83 -25.05 -14.63
N TYR A 85 1.59 -24.60 -14.43
CA TYR A 85 0.45 -25.47 -14.11
C TYR A 85 -0.42 -25.80 -15.33
N GLY A 86 0.02 -25.47 -16.56
CA GLY A 86 -0.71 -25.75 -17.80
C GLY A 86 -2.05 -25.01 -17.91
N PHE A 87 -2.21 -23.92 -17.17
CA PHE A 87 -3.41 -23.09 -17.15
C PHE A 87 -3.30 -21.96 -18.17
N HIS A 88 -4.39 -21.72 -18.91
CA HIS A 88 -4.49 -20.63 -19.86
C HIS A 88 -5.60 -19.70 -19.42
N TYR A 89 -5.26 -18.44 -19.13
CA TYR A 89 -6.25 -17.44 -18.77
C TYR A 89 -7.20 -17.17 -19.93
N LYS A 90 -8.50 -17.15 -19.64
CA LYS A 90 -9.46 -16.43 -20.49
C LYS A 90 -9.29 -14.92 -20.28
N GLY A 91 -9.69 -14.11 -21.27
CA GLY A 91 -9.59 -12.66 -21.18
C GLY A 91 -10.24 -12.08 -19.92
N GLU A 92 -11.43 -12.56 -19.55
CA GLU A 92 -12.13 -12.14 -18.32
C GLU A 92 -11.36 -12.51 -17.04
N GLU A 93 -10.79 -13.72 -16.97
CA GLU A 93 -10.04 -14.19 -15.80
C GLU A 93 -8.75 -13.39 -15.61
N PHE A 94 -8.08 -13.05 -16.72
CA PHE A 94 -6.89 -12.19 -16.69
C PHE A 94 -7.24 -10.77 -16.25
N LEU A 95 -8.36 -10.21 -16.74
CA LEU A 95 -8.82 -8.88 -16.30
C LEU A 95 -9.15 -8.85 -14.81
N ILE A 96 -9.76 -9.91 -14.26
CA ILE A 96 -10.00 -10.03 -12.83
C ILE A 96 -8.67 -10.05 -12.07
N PHE A 97 -7.69 -10.83 -12.52
CA PHE A 97 -6.36 -10.86 -11.91
C PHE A 97 -5.70 -9.47 -11.90
N ILE A 98 -5.69 -8.77 -13.03
CA ILE A 98 -5.17 -7.39 -13.12
C ILE A 98 -5.94 -6.46 -12.17
N GLY A 99 -7.27 -6.57 -12.11
CA GLY A 99 -8.09 -5.77 -11.19
C GLY A 99 -7.74 -6.02 -9.72
N MET A 100 -7.39 -7.25 -9.34
CA MET A 100 -6.90 -7.56 -7.99
C MET A 100 -5.53 -6.94 -7.72
N VAL A 101 -4.60 -7.00 -8.68
CA VAL A 101 -3.31 -6.31 -8.60
C VAL A 101 -3.51 -4.80 -8.43
N THR A 102 -4.45 -4.20 -9.17
CA THR A 102 -4.79 -2.78 -9.05
C THR A 102 -5.37 -2.43 -7.68
N LEU A 103 -6.25 -3.27 -7.14
CA LEU A 103 -6.81 -3.01 -5.80
C LEU A 103 -5.74 -3.12 -4.72
N ASN A 104 -4.81 -4.06 -4.86
CA ASN A 104 -3.70 -4.17 -3.92
C ASN A 104 -2.75 -2.97 -4.02
N MET A 105 -2.51 -2.45 -5.24
CA MET A 105 -1.81 -1.20 -5.47
C MET A 105 -2.47 -0.03 -4.72
N ILE A 106 -3.79 0.12 -4.82
CA ILE A 106 -4.53 1.19 -4.13
C ILE A 106 -4.37 1.08 -2.61
N ALA A 107 -4.44 -0.13 -2.07
CA ALA A 107 -4.22 -0.38 -0.65
C ALA A 107 -2.76 -0.05 -0.23
N MET A 108 -1.77 -0.36 -1.08
CA MET A 108 -0.36 -0.01 -0.86
C MET A 108 -0.15 1.49 -0.79
N ILE A 109 -0.76 2.27 -1.70
CA ILE A 109 -0.67 3.75 -1.69
C ILE A 109 -1.22 4.31 -0.36
N GLY A 110 -2.34 3.75 0.13
CA GLY A 110 -2.90 4.19 1.41
C GLY A 110 -1.95 3.95 2.60
N MET A 111 -1.28 2.80 2.62
CA MET A 111 -0.25 2.51 3.62
C MET A 111 0.97 3.43 3.47
N GLU A 112 1.45 3.61 2.25
CA GLU A 112 2.55 4.52 1.97
C GLU A 112 2.27 5.93 2.51
N ALA A 113 1.06 6.47 2.33
CA ALA A 113 0.66 7.77 2.87
C ALA A 113 0.83 7.83 4.41
N VAL A 114 0.51 6.75 5.12
CA VAL A 114 0.73 6.62 6.57
C VAL A 114 2.23 6.60 6.89
N ALA A 115 3.03 5.78 6.20
CA ALA A 115 4.49 5.72 6.41
C ALA A 115 5.16 7.07 6.16
N VAL A 116 4.81 7.76 5.07
CA VAL A 116 5.37 9.06 4.72
C VAL A 116 5.03 10.08 5.81
N LEU A 117 3.78 10.12 6.29
CA LEU A 117 3.39 11.04 7.35
C LEU A 117 4.21 10.81 8.64
N ILE A 118 4.37 9.55 9.05
CA ILE A 118 5.19 9.21 10.22
C ILE A 118 6.66 9.60 9.98
N THR A 119 7.17 9.41 8.75
CA THR A 119 8.54 9.79 8.39
C THR A 119 8.77 11.29 8.52
N VAL A 120 7.85 12.11 8.01
CA VAL A 120 7.91 13.58 8.09
C VAL A 120 7.89 14.04 9.54
N LEU A 121 7.16 13.37 10.42
CA LEU A 121 7.04 13.74 11.84
C LEU A 121 8.24 13.29 12.68
N VAL A 122 8.69 12.04 12.51
CA VAL A 122 9.70 11.41 13.39
C VAL A 122 11.13 11.65 12.89
N LYS A 123 11.34 11.73 11.57
CA LYS A 123 12.66 11.95 10.92
C LYS A 123 13.75 10.93 11.30
N ASN A 124 13.37 9.77 11.83
CA ASN A 124 14.28 8.66 12.13
C ASN A 124 13.82 7.42 11.36
N THR A 125 14.59 7.04 10.33
CA THR A 125 14.26 5.94 9.43
C THR A 125 14.02 4.61 10.16
N GLY A 126 14.85 4.29 11.16
CA GLY A 126 14.75 3.03 11.89
C GLY A 126 13.46 2.94 12.71
N ILE A 127 13.12 4.01 13.44
CA ILE A 127 11.88 4.07 14.23
C ILE A 127 10.66 4.01 13.31
N VAL A 128 10.69 4.76 12.20
CA VAL A 128 9.54 4.82 11.28
C VAL A 128 9.30 3.48 10.61
N ALA A 129 10.35 2.81 10.14
CA ALA A 129 10.26 1.48 9.56
C ALA A 129 9.71 0.49 10.59
N ALA A 130 10.20 0.51 11.83
CA ALA A 130 9.70 -0.34 12.90
C ALA A 130 8.20 -0.09 13.20
N LEU A 131 7.77 1.16 13.37
CA LEU A 131 6.36 1.50 13.64
C LEU A 131 5.44 1.11 12.48
N SER A 132 5.87 1.36 11.25
CA SER A 132 5.10 1.02 10.05
C SER A 132 4.96 -0.49 9.90
N CYS A 133 6.03 -1.25 10.15
CA CYS A 133 5.99 -2.71 10.17
C CYS A 133 5.10 -3.23 11.30
N VAL A 134 5.21 -2.70 12.52
CA VAL A 134 4.33 -3.09 13.65
C VAL A 134 2.87 -2.85 13.29
N TYR A 135 2.55 -1.70 12.68
CA TYR A 135 1.19 -1.42 12.22
C TYR A 135 0.70 -2.44 11.17
N PHE A 136 1.55 -2.75 10.18
CA PHE A 136 1.26 -3.74 9.15
C PHE A 136 1.03 -5.13 9.75
N PHE A 137 1.96 -5.64 10.56
CA PHE A 137 1.86 -6.96 11.19
C PHE A 137 0.68 -7.06 12.17
N ALA A 138 0.38 -6.00 12.91
CA ALA A 138 -0.77 -5.99 13.81
C ALA A 138 -2.06 -6.29 13.07
N GLY A 139 -2.31 -5.66 11.92
CA GLY A 139 -3.48 -5.98 11.11
C GLY A 139 -3.43 -7.36 10.47
N ALA A 140 -2.26 -7.79 9.99
CA ALA A 140 -2.06 -9.10 9.38
C ALA A 140 -2.35 -10.26 10.34
N ILE A 141 -2.21 -10.02 11.65
CA ILE A 141 -2.56 -10.99 12.70
C ILE A 141 -4.02 -10.81 13.13
N THR A 142 -4.43 -9.57 13.43
CA THR A 142 -5.74 -9.29 14.03
C THR A 142 -6.90 -9.62 13.10
N TYR A 143 -6.87 -9.17 11.84
CA TYR A 143 -8.03 -9.35 10.96
C TYR A 143 -8.34 -10.83 10.69
N PRO A 144 -7.37 -11.72 10.38
CA PRO A 144 -7.65 -13.14 10.22
C PRO A 144 -8.23 -13.82 11.46
N MET A 145 -7.84 -13.40 12.67
CA MET A 145 -8.38 -13.96 13.92
C MET A 145 -9.86 -13.65 14.15
N VAL A 146 -10.35 -12.52 13.62
CA VAL A 146 -11.71 -12.04 13.89
C VAL A 146 -12.60 -12.05 12.65
N TYR A 147 -12.07 -12.49 11.51
CA TYR A 147 -12.72 -12.45 10.20
C TYR A 147 -14.10 -13.11 10.18
N GLU A 148 -14.22 -14.33 10.73
CA GLU A 148 -15.46 -15.12 10.63
C GLU A 148 -16.65 -14.45 11.31
N ASN A 149 -16.41 -13.79 12.44
CA ASN A 149 -17.43 -13.10 13.24
C ASN A 149 -17.24 -11.58 13.26
N PHE A 150 -16.63 -11.00 12.20
CA PHE A 150 -16.18 -9.61 12.19
C PHE A 150 -17.28 -8.59 12.54
N GLN A 151 -18.51 -8.83 12.07
CA GLN A 151 -19.64 -7.92 12.32
C GLN A 151 -20.01 -7.81 13.81
N ASN A 152 -19.87 -8.92 14.54
CA ASN A 152 -20.20 -9.05 15.95
C ASN A 152 -19.08 -8.54 16.88
N GLN A 153 -17.96 -8.07 16.32
CA GLN A 153 -16.84 -7.54 17.08
C GLN A 153 -17.11 -6.12 17.59
N SER A 154 -16.31 -5.71 18.57
CA SER A 154 -16.35 -4.36 19.14
C SER A 154 -16.10 -3.28 18.08
N VAL A 155 -16.67 -2.10 18.30
CA VAL A 155 -16.52 -0.95 17.36
C VAL A 155 -15.06 -0.55 17.19
N LEU A 156 -14.27 -0.59 18.26
CA LEU A 156 -12.84 -0.24 18.23
C LEU A 156 -12.04 -1.20 17.35
N LEU A 157 -12.31 -2.49 17.47
CA LEU A 157 -11.64 -3.52 16.66
C LEU A 157 -12.00 -3.39 15.18
N LYS A 158 -13.28 -3.14 14.88
CA LYS A 158 -13.73 -2.88 13.50
C LYS A 158 -13.06 -1.63 12.92
N ALA A 159 -12.98 -0.54 13.69
CA ALA A 159 -12.30 0.67 13.25
C ALA A 159 -10.81 0.41 12.96
N PHE A 160 -10.11 -0.30 13.85
CA PHE A 160 -8.72 -0.69 13.62
C PHE A 160 -8.55 -1.48 12.32
N CYS A 161 -9.36 -2.51 12.10
CA CYS A 161 -9.27 -3.32 10.88
C CYS A 161 -9.58 -2.51 9.61
N VAL A 162 -10.60 -1.64 9.63
CA VAL A 162 -10.95 -0.81 8.46
C VAL A 162 -9.87 0.22 8.13
N MET A 163 -9.18 0.75 9.15
CA MET A 163 -8.04 1.65 8.98
C MET A 163 -6.76 0.90 8.62
N ASN A 164 -6.66 -0.40 8.91
CA ASN A 164 -5.46 -1.17 8.64
C ASN A 164 -5.47 -1.72 7.20
N PRO A 165 -4.42 -1.45 6.41
CA PRO A 165 -4.37 -1.87 5.01
C PRO A 165 -4.40 -3.39 4.81
N THR A 166 -3.86 -4.14 5.78
CA THR A 166 -3.72 -5.60 5.66
C THR A 166 -5.04 -6.35 5.68
N THR A 167 -6.11 -5.72 6.19
CA THR A 167 -7.49 -6.18 6.03
C THR A 167 -7.83 -6.32 4.55
N TYR A 168 -7.53 -5.31 3.75
CA TYR A 168 -7.79 -5.34 2.30
C TYR A 168 -6.87 -6.33 1.60
N MET A 169 -5.56 -6.29 1.91
CA MET A 169 -4.58 -7.24 1.36
C MET A 169 -5.00 -8.69 1.59
N TYR A 170 -5.42 -9.05 2.81
CA TYR A 170 -5.84 -10.41 3.14
C TYR A 170 -7.03 -10.88 2.29
N ASN A 171 -8.04 -10.02 2.09
CA ASN A 171 -9.19 -10.36 1.27
C ASN A 171 -8.84 -10.41 -0.23
N ILE A 172 -8.03 -9.46 -0.72
CA ILE A 172 -7.59 -9.42 -2.11
C ILE A 172 -6.73 -10.64 -2.43
N CYS A 173 -5.62 -10.85 -1.70
CA CYS A 173 -4.75 -12.00 -1.89
C CYS A 173 -5.46 -13.33 -1.58
N GLY A 174 -6.53 -13.32 -0.79
CA GLY A 174 -7.39 -14.48 -0.52
C GLY A 174 -8.44 -14.76 -1.60
N TYR A 175 -8.53 -13.94 -2.66
CA TYR A 175 -9.57 -14.02 -3.69
C TYR A 175 -11.00 -13.83 -3.15
N ARG A 176 -11.15 -13.05 -2.08
CA ARG A 176 -12.44 -12.75 -1.40
C ARG A 176 -12.94 -11.36 -1.78
N MET A 177 -13.18 -11.17 -3.08
CA MET A 177 -13.51 -9.87 -3.67
C MET A 177 -15.01 -9.58 -3.59
N THR A 178 -15.50 -9.18 -2.40
CA THR A 178 -16.86 -8.66 -2.25
C THR A 178 -16.92 -7.17 -2.61
N ASN A 179 -18.09 -6.67 -3.00
CA ASN A 179 -18.26 -5.24 -3.30
C ASN A 179 -17.83 -4.33 -2.13
N GLY A 180 -18.09 -4.75 -0.89
CA GLY A 180 -17.66 -4.03 0.30
C GLY A 180 -16.13 -3.93 0.43
N ILE A 181 -15.40 -4.99 0.09
CA ILE A 181 -13.93 -4.97 0.09
C ILE A 181 -13.38 -4.09 -1.03
N VAL A 182 -13.95 -4.17 -2.23
CA VAL A 182 -13.53 -3.32 -3.36
C VAL A 182 -13.71 -1.84 -3.02
N VAL A 183 -14.92 -1.45 -2.57
CA VAL A 183 -15.22 -0.07 -2.19
C VAL A 183 -14.39 0.36 -0.98
N GLY A 184 -14.29 -0.49 0.04
CA GLY A 184 -13.47 -0.21 1.23
C GLY A 184 -11.99 0.02 0.90
N THR A 185 -11.44 -0.76 -0.03
CA THR A 185 -10.05 -0.61 -0.50
C THR A 185 -9.84 0.74 -1.17
N ILE A 186 -10.77 1.11 -2.06
CA ILE A 186 -10.75 2.40 -2.75
C ILE A 186 -10.86 3.56 -1.75
N MET A 187 -11.81 3.48 -0.82
CA MET A 187 -12.02 4.48 0.22
C MET A 187 -10.78 4.61 1.12
N TYR A 188 -10.20 3.49 1.53
CA TYR A 188 -8.98 3.48 2.34
C TYR A 188 -7.82 4.12 1.58
N GLY A 189 -7.52 3.66 0.36
CA GLY A 189 -6.39 4.16 -0.43
C GLY A 189 -6.51 5.66 -0.73
N MET A 190 -7.63 6.08 -1.31
CA MET A 190 -7.85 7.50 -1.65
C MET A 190 -8.01 8.37 -0.40
N GLY A 191 -8.73 7.89 0.61
CA GLY A 191 -8.93 8.60 1.87
C GLY A 191 -7.62 8.82 2.61
N ALA A 192 -6.79 7.79 2.74
CA ALA A 192 -5.47 7.90 3.37
C ALA A 192 -4.54 8.84 2.58
N CYS A 193 -4.60 8.84 1.24
CA CYS A 193 -3.88 9.82 0.41
C CYS A 193 -4.32 11.26 0.71
N LEU A 194 -5.63 11.53 0.67
CA LEU A 194 -6.15 12.87 0.88
C LEU A 194 -5.79 13.40 2.27
N VAL A 195 -6.05 12.59 3.31
CA VAL A 195 -5.69 12.93 4.69
C VAL A 195 -4.18 13.09 4.83
N GLY A 196 -3.40 12.18 4.25
CA GLY A 196 -1.93 12.21 4.26
C GLY A 196 -1.37 13.49 3.64
N ILE A 197 -1.87 13.91 2.47
CA ILE A 197 -1.45 15.14 1.79
C ILE A 197 -1.75 16.37 2.66
N VAL A 198 -2.96 16.45 3.23
CA VAL A 198 -3.36 17.58 4.09
C VAL A 198 -2.49 17.66 5.33
N LEU A 199 -2.34 16.56 6.07
CA LEU A 199 -1.54 16.52 7.29
C LEU A 199 -0.06 16.79 7.01
N MET A 200 0.46 16.25 5.90
CA MET A 200 1.82 16.50 5.44
C MET A 200 2.05 17.97 5.11
N HIS A 201 1.11 18.64 4.43
CA HIS A 201 1.22 20.08 4.15
C HIS A 201 1.37 20.89 5.44
N PHE A 202 0.52 20.62 6.45
CA PHE A 202 0.61 21.29 7.74
C PHE A 202 1.90 20.95 8.50
N ALA A 203 2.33 19.69 8.49
CA ALA A 203 3.57 19.26 9.13
C ALA A 203 4.79 19.97 8.51
N LEU A 204 4.88 20.02 7.18
CA LEU A 204 5.99 20.68 6.47
C LEU A 204 6.01 22.19 6.66
N LYS A 205 4.84 22.84 6.84
CA LYS A 205 4.75 24.29 7.09
C LYS A 205 5.21 24.66 8.50
N ARG A 206 4.94 23.82 9.49
CA ARG A 206 5.32 24.05 10.90
C ARG A 206 6.78 23.71 11.19
N GLN A 207 7.44 22.96 10.32
CA GLN A 207 8.82 22.60 10.51
C GLN A 207 9.75 23.73 10.07
N GLU A 208 10.51 24.27 11.03
CA GLU A 208 11.71 25.04 10.74
C GLU A 208 12.73 24.09 10.08
N LEU A 209 12.84 24.28 8.78
CA LEU A 209 13.80 23.65 7.90
C LEU A 209 14.86 24.72 7.66
#